data_AF-A0A933KB22-F1
#
_entry.id   AF-A0A933KB22-F1
#
_cell.length_a   1.000
_cell.length_b   1.000
_cell.length_c   1.000
_cell.angle_alpha   90.00
_cell.angle_beta   90.00
_cell.angle_gamma   90.00
#
_symmetry.space_group_name_H-M   'P 1'
#
loop_
_entity.id
_entity.type
_entity.pdbx_description
1 polymer ?
#
loop_
_entity_poly.entity_id
_entity_poly.type
_entity_poly.pdbx_seq_one_letter_code
_entity_poly.pdbx_strand_id
1 'polypeptide(L)'
;MRISTPSYVQDALAKAGADGYAHLPSGHRFRLYLRGWKDDWAFDKKTALDGLIGVGAYERECVQALNCRQKMALDQVPEDQRLSAVLVADQSFVTGTGIDHPLENGFAFLDPCGVPYLPGSSIKGVVRRAAEELVLLDDGSAWSLADLWLLFGFDAGSRYFDRPPDRSVADPERQMWIRGYEAAVHRLRPEQLRLLEPLFASAVRKTDLPPGEAGVRLALENRAHDGSFRADVHWRGALAFWDAFPIVPQGAGLEREMLNVHYQEYYGGRRAWPSDDGKLNPIEYLAIPAGAEFRFHVVHTQPAGAAAHLAWKGLVQSAFSHAAEWLGFGAKTSTG
;
A
#
# COMPACT_ATOMS: atom_id res chain seq x y z
N MET A 1 13.45 2.02 41.23
CA MET A 1 13.85 3.11 40.30
C MET A 1 12.74 3.19 39.26
N ARG A 2 11.87 4.21 39.38
CA ARG A 2 10.61 4.37 38.62
C ARG A 2 10.91 5.02 37.27
N ILE A 3 10.76 4.30 36.15
CA ILE A 3 10.43 4.91 34.85
C ILE A 3 9.62 3.89 34.04
N SER A 4 8.31 3.83 34.25
CA SER A 4 7.34 3.27 33.30
C SER A 4 6.42 4.43 32.93
N THR A 5 6.67 5.07 31.77
CA THR A 5 6.23 6.44 31.42
C THR A 5 6.92 7.53 32.26
N PRO A 6 7.51 8.59 31.65
CA PRO A 6 8.12 9.67 32.42
C PRO A 6 7.13 10.28 33.42
N SER A 7 7.58 10.57 34.65
CA SER A 7 6.69 11.06 35.73
C SER A 7 5.88 12.29 35.33
N TYR A 8 6.47 13.20 34.53
CA TYR A 8 5.76 14.37 34.02
C TYR A 8 4.56 14.02 33.14
N VAL A 9 4.61 12.90 32.40
CA VAL A 9 3.50 12.39 31.58
C VAL A 9 2.42 11.80 32.47
N GLN A 10 2.81 10.99 33.46
CA GLN A 10 1.86 10.41 34.40
C GLN A 10 1.15 11.50 35.20
N ASP A 11 1.88 12.52 35.65
CA ASP A 11 1.35 13.68 36.36
C ASP A 11 0.42 14.51 35.47
N ALA A 12 0.76 14.69 34.18
CA ALA A 12 -0.10 15.36 33.21
C ALA A 12 -1.40 14.58 32.92
N LEU A 13 -1.30 13.26 32.75
CA LEU A 13 -2.45 12.38 32.56
C LEU A 13 -3.32 12.30 33.82
N ALA A 14 -2.71 12.26 35.00
CA ALA A 14 -3.42 12.28 36.29
C ALA A 14 -4.16 13.61 36.51
N LYS A 15 -3.56 14.74 36.11
CA LYS A 15 -4.20 16.06 36.13
C LYS A 15 -5.34 16.17 35.11
N ALA A 16 -5.22 15.49 33.96
CA ALA A 16 -6.23 15.49 32.91
C ALA A 16 -7.41 14.52 33.17
N GLY A 17 -7.28 13.64 34.17
CA GLY A 17 -8.29 12.62 34.49
C GLY A 17 -8.34 11.46 33.49
N ALA A 18 -9.20 10.47 33.75
CA ALA A 18 -9.42 9.34 32.84
C ALA A 18 -9.94 9.80 31.46
N ASP A 19 -10.74 10.85 31.44
CA ASP A 19 -11.29 11.48 30.24
C ASP A 19 -10.19 12.12 29.38
N GLY A 20 -9.19 12.75 30.00
CA GLY A 20 -8.10 13.43 29.30
C GLY A 20 -7.27 12.52 28.40
N TYR A 21 -7.04 11.27 28.79
CA TYR A 21 -6.31 10.30 27.95
C TYR A 21 -7.10 9.91 26.71
N ALA A 22 -8.41 9.67 26.84
CA ALA A 22 -9.27 9.30 25.71
C ALA A 22 -9.41 10.43 24.67
N HIS A 23 -9.17 11.68 25.07
CA HIS A 23 -9.16 12.83 24.17
C HIS A 23 -7.86 12.98 23.36
N LEU A 24 -6.77 12.30 23.74
CA LEU A 24 -5.52 12.34 22.98
C LEU A 24 -5.67 11.57 21.65
N PRO A 25 -5.02 12.04 20.56
CA PRO A 25 -4.94 11.29 19.32
C PRO A 25 -4.48 9.85 19.55
N SER A 26 -5.12 8.92 18.86
CA SER A 26 -4.87 7.49 18.90
C SER A 26 -3.39 7.17 18.68
N GLY A 27 -2.72 7.84 17.75
CA GLY A 27 -1.29 7.68 17.48
C GLY A 27 -0.37 8.18 18.60
N HIS A 28 -0.75 9.24 19.33
CA HIS A 28 0.02 9.68 20.50
C HIS A 28 -0.12 8.68 21.63
N ARG A 29 -1.33 8.13 21.85
CA ARG A 29 -1.55 7.03 22.79
C ARG A 29 -0.80 5.77 22.38
N PHE A 30 -0.75 5.48 21.08
CA PHE A 30 -0.06 4.32 20.54
C PHE A 30 1.45 4.41 20.78
N ARG A 31 2.07 5.57 20.47
CA ARG A 31 3.53 5.70 20.46
C ARG A 31 4.11 6.32 21.73
N LEU A 32 3.58 7.47 22.15
CA LEU A 32 4.17 8.31 23.20
C LEU A 32 3.65 7.96 24.59
N TYR A 33 2.38 7.61 24.67
CA TYR A 33 1.65 7.46 25.93
C TYR A 33 1.07 6.06 26.13
N LEU A 34 1.72 5.05 25.54
CA LEU A 34 1.24 3.67 25.54
C LEU A 34 1.04 3.16 26.98
N ARG A 35 -0.22 2.83 27.29
CA ARG A 35 -0.59 2.13 28.53
C ARG A 35 -0.27 0.65 28.41
N GLY A 36 -0.08 -0.03 29.55
CA GLY A 36 0.14 -1.48 29.61
C GLY A 36 1.41 -1.87 30.36
N TRP A 37 2.35 -0.94 30.57
CA TRP A 37 3.52 -1.20 31.40
C TRP A 37 3.18 -1.20 32.89
N LYS A 38 3.53 -2.28 33.58
CA LYS A 38 3.47 -2.40 35.04
C LYS A 38 4.78 -1.92 35.68
N ASP A 39 4.77 -1.74 37.00
CA ASP A 39 5.94 -1.30 37.77
C ASP A 39 7.13 -2.26 37.69
N ASP A 40 6.87 -3.53 37.39
CA ASP A 40 7.86 -4.61 37.21
C ASP A 40 8.33 -4.78 35.76
N TRP A 41 7.98 -3.84 34.86
CA TRP A 41 8.24 -3.91 33.42
C TRP A 41 7.52 -5.04 32.67
N ALA A 42 6.59 -5.75 33.30
CA ALA A 42 5.69 -6.62 32.57
C ALA A 42 4.73 -5.78 31.70
N PHE A 43 4.47 -6.24 30.47
CA PHE A 43 3.60 -5.57 29.52
C PHE A 43 2.24 -6.28 29.42
N ASP A 44 1.17 -5.54 29.74
CA ASP A 44 -0.22 -5.97 29.59
C ASP A 44 -0.82 -5.44 28.28
N LYS A 45 -0.80 -6.31 27.26
CA LYS A 45 -1.31 -6.03 25.92
C LYS A 45 -2.81 -5.71 25.91
N LYS A 46 -3.62 -6.29 26.80
CA LYS A 46 -5.06 -6.08 26.81
C LYS A 46 -5.40 -4.65 27.24
N THR A 47 -4.80 -4.21 28.34
CA THR A 47 -4.94 -2.84 28.84
C THR A 47 -4.45 -1.81 27.82
N ALA A 48 -3.36 -2.13 27.11
CA ALA A 48 -2.85 -1.28 26.05
C ALA A 48 -3.86 -1.09 24.92
N LEU A 49 -4.40 -2.19 24.37
CA LEU A 49 -5.37 -2.16 23.26
C LEU A 49 -6.68 -1.49 23.63
N ASP A 50 -7.21 -1.75 24.82
CA ASP A 50 -8.46 -1.11 25.30
C ASP A 50 -8.31 0.42 25.35
N GLY A 51 -7.12 0.91 25.66
CA GLY A 51 -6.81 2.34 25.67
C GLY A 51 -6.70 3.00 24.29
N LEU A 52 -6.66 2.22 23.19
CA LEU A 52 -6.40 2.72 21.82
C LEU A 52 -7.65 2.82 20.94
N ILE A 53 -8.75 2.16 21.32
CA ILE A 53 -10.00 2.08 20.55
C ILE A 53 -10.67 3.45 20.39
N GLY A 54 -10.75 4.24 21.46
CA GLY A 54 -11.53 5.49 21.42
C GLY A 54 -10.97 6.50 20.42
N VAL A 55 -11.82 7.13 19.61
CA VAL A 55 -11.45 8.24 18.72
C VAL A 55 -12.13 9.52 19.22
N GLY A 56 -11.32 10.42 19.79
CA GLY A 56 -11.77 11.66 20.43
C GLY A 56 -12.13 12.78 19.45
N ALA A 57 -12.77 13.85 19.95
CA ALA A 57 -13.21 15.00 19.15
C ALA A 57 -12.05 15.69 18.41
N TYR A 58 -10.93 15.94 19.11
CA TYR A 58 -9.75 16.59 18.53
C TYR A 58 -9.17 15.81 17.35
N GLU A 59 -9.07 14.48 17.46
CA GLU A 59 -8.61 13.63 16.36
C GLU A 59 -9.54 13.73 15.14
N ARG A 60 -10.86 13.73 15.35
CA ARG A 60 -11.86 13.89 14.28
C ARG A 60 -11.74 15.25 13.60
N GLU A 61 -11.64 16.32 14.38
CA GLU A 61 -11.43 17.68 13.86
C GLU A 61 -10.13 17.77 13.06
N CYS A 62 -9.05 17.14 13.55
CA CYS A 62 -7.77 17.11 12.84
C CYS A 62 -7.86 16.38 11.51
N VAL A 63 -8.48 15.19 11.47
CA VAL A 63 -8.74 14.43 10.25
C VAL A 63 -9.60 15.22 9.26
N GLN A 64 -10.65 15.88 9.74
CA GLN A 64 -11.50 16.74 8.91
C GLN A 64 -10.70 17.92 8.34
N ALA A 65 -9.90 18.59 9.15
CA ALA A 65 -9.05 19.69 8.72
C ALA A 65 -7.97 19.25 7.70
N LEU A 66 -7.41 18.05 7.85
CA LEU A 66 -6.49 17.47 6.87
C LEU A 66 -7.18 17.19 5.54
N ASN A 67 -8.34 16.55 5.56
CA ASN A 67 -9.14 16.30 4.36
C ASN A 67 -9.56 17.61 3.66
N CYS A 68 -9.98 18.63 4.42
CA CYS A 68 -10.30 19.95 3.87
C CYS A 68 -9.08 20.61 3.22
N ARG A 69 -7.90 20.55 3.87
CA ARG A 69 -6.66 21.08 3.30
C ARG A 69 -6.23 20.35 2.03
N GLN A 70 -6.33 19.02 2.00
CA GLN A 70 -6.07 18.24 0.79
C GLN A 70 -7.02 18.64 -0.33
N LYS A 71 -8.33 18.74 -0.04
CA LYS A 71 -9.29 19.21 -1.03
C LYS A 71 -8.93 20.59 -1.57
N MET A 72 -8.62 21.56 -0.69
CA MET A 72 -8.23 22.91 -1.12
C MET A 72 -6.97 22.91 -2.00
N ALA A 73 -5.97 22.09 -1.66
CA ALA A 73 -4.75 21.94 -2.46
C ALA A 73 -5.05 21.28 -3.82
N LEU A 74 -5.90 20.26 -3.85
CA LEU A 74 -6.32 19.59 -5.08
C LEU A 74 -7.13 20.54 -5.97
N ASP A 75 -7.94 21.41 -5.35
CA ASP A 75 -8.74 22.41 -6.06
C ASP A 75 -7.87 23.40 -6.85
N GLN A 76 -6.59 23.59 -6.46
CA GLN A 76 -5.58 24.38 -7.20
C GLN A 76 -4.94 23.64 -8.38
N VAL A 77 -5.05 22.30 -8.43
CA VAL A 77 -4.53 21.50 -9.53
C VAL A 77 -5.53 21.55 -10.71
N PRO A 78 -5.09 21.78 -11.95
CA PRO A 78 -5.96 21.77 -13.13
C PRO A 78 -6.83 20.52 -13.20
N GLU A 79 -8.08 20.67 -13.64
CA GLU A 79 -9.06 19.58 -13.59
C GLU A 79 -8.56 18.34 -14.36
N ASP A 80 -7.99 18.51 -15.54
CA ASP A 80 -7.38 17.47 -16.39
C ASP A 80 -6.22 16.71 -15.73
N GLN A 81 -5.59 17.29 -14.70
CA GLN A 81 -4.43 16.75 -14.00
C GLN A 81 -4.77 16.14 -12.64
N ARG A 82 -6.03 16.17 -12.21
CA ARG A 82 -6.46 15.60 -10.92
C ARG A 82 -7.53 14.54 -11.09
N LEU A 83 -7.49 13.56 -10.20
CA LEU A 83 -8.53 12.58 -9.97
C LEU A 83 -8.76 12.45 -8.47
N SER A 84 -10.03 12.36 -8.07
CA SER A 84 -10.40 12.00 -6.70
C SER A 84 -11.44 10.91 -6.72
N ALA A 85 -11.31 9.97 -5.78
CA ALA A 85 -12.28 8.91 -5.54
C ALA A 85 -12.60 8.87 -4.05
N VAL A 86 -13.86 8.58 -3.72
CA VAL A 86 -14.29 8.34 -2.35
C VAL A 86 -14.66 6.87 -2.26
N LEU A 87 -14.04 6.14 -1.35
CA LEU A 87 -14.40 4.75 -1.05
C LEU A 87 -14.75 4.64 0.43
N VAL A 88 -15.64 3.71 0.75
CA VAL A 88 -16.01 3.36 2.11
C VAL A 88 -15.50 1.95 2.37
N ALA A 89 -14.89 1.74 3.53
CA ALA A 89 -14.38 0.43 3.91
C ALA A 89 -15.54 -0.53 4.20
N ASP A 90 -15.69 -1.60 3.41
CA ASP A 90 -16.71 -2.63 3.66
C ASP A 90 -16.36 -3.51 4.87
N GLN A 91 -15.06 -3.67 5.13
CA GLN A 91 -14.50 -4.42 6.25
C GLN A 91 -13.46 -3.59 6.99
N SER A 92 -13.13 -4.04 8.19
CA SER A 92 -12.05 -3.46 8.97
C SER A 92 -10.74 -3.75 8.27
N PHE A 93 -9.82 -2.78 8.27
CA PHE A 93 -8.54 -2.96 7.60
C PHE A 93 -7.40 -2.30 8.37
N VAL A 94 -6.19 -2.79 8.13
CA VAL A 94 -4.99 -2.38 8.85
C VAL A 94 -3.97 -1.74 7.92
N THR A 95 -3.25 -0.75 8.46
CA THR A 95 -2.18 -0.02 7.77
C THR A 95 -0.92 -0.03 8.62
N GLY A 96 0.26 -0.14 7.98
CA GLY A 96 1.54 -0.05 8.69
C GLY A 96 1.89 -1.24 9.58
N THR A 97 1.43 -2.45 9.26
CA THR A 97 1.73 -3.67 10.04
C THR A 97 3.22 -3.97 10.19
N GLY A 98 4.04 -3.52 9.24
CA GLY A 98 5.50 -3.68 9.28
C GLY A 98 6.24 -2.67 10.15
N ILE A 99 5.54 -1.80 10.88
CA ILE A 99 6.17 -0.87 11.83
C ILE A 99 6.41 -1.59 13.16
N ASP A 100 7.64 -1.55 13.66
CA ASP A 100 7.96 -2.14 14.97
C ASP A 100 7.22 -1.44 16.11
N HIS A 101 6.61 -2.23 16.99
CA HIS A 101 5.87 -1.71 18.13
C HIS A 101 5.81 -2.73 19.28
N PRO A 102 5.76 -2.31 20.57
CA PRO A 102 5.61 -3.22 21.71
C PRO A 102 4.37 -4.14 21.67
N LEU A 103 3.36 -3.80 20.87
CA LEU A 103 2.20 -4.67 20.63
C LEU A 103 2.47 -5.81 19.63
N GLU A 104 3.70 -5.91 19.12
CA GLU A 104 4.18 -6.81 18.05
C GLU A 104 3.61 -6.51 16.66
N ASN A 105 2.60 -5.65 16.58
CA ASN A 105 2.03 -5.17 15.33
C ASN A 105 2.07 -3.65 15.29
N GLY A 106 2.58 -3.12 14.19
CA GLY A 106 2.59 -1.69 13.90
C GLY A 106 1.25 -1.15 13.44
N PHE A 107 1.13 0.17 13.51
CA PHE A 107 0.05 0.91 12.88
C PHE A 107 0.57 2.26 12.35
N ALA A 108 0.10 2.67 11.18
CA ALA A 108 0.50 3.93 10.56
C ALA A 108 -0.28 5.12 11.14
N PHE A 109 0.43 5.97 11.88
CA PHE A 109 -0.06 7.27 12.36
C PHE A 109 0.79 8.41 11.78
N LEU A 110 0.15 9.51 11.41
CA LEU A 110 0.79 10.69 10.86
C LEU A 110 1.40 11.53 11.99
N ASP A 111 2.70 11.76 11.95
CA ASP A 111 3.37 12.69 12.86
C ASP A 111 3.31 14.14 12.33
N PRO A 112 3.19 15.16 13.20
CA PRO A 112 3.07 15.07 14.66
C PRO A 112 1.61 14.94 15.13
N CYS A 113 0.63 14.81 14.24
CA CYS A 113 -0.80 14.90 14.59
C CYS A 113 -1.33 13.68 15.36
N GLY A 114 -0.70 12.52 15.20
CA GLY A 114 -1.12 11.27 15.84
C GLY A 114 -2.42 10.68 15.27
N VAL A 115 -2.80 11.04 14.04
CA VAL A 115 -4.02 10.54 13.40
C VAL A 115 -3.71 9.33 12.50
N PRO A 116 -4.62 8.34 12.38
CA PRO A 116 -4.43 7.22 11.47
C PRO A 116 -4.35 7.71 10.02
N TYR A 117 -3.56 7.04 9.19
CA TYR A 117 -3.50 7.35 7.75
C TYR A 117 -3.08 6.14 6.91
N LEU A 118 -3.46 6.15 5.64
CA LEU A 118 -2.99 5.20 4.64
C LEU A 118 -1.95 5.89 3.74
N PRO A 119 -0.69 5.43 3.71
CA PRO A 119 0.35 6.06 2.90
C PRO A 119 0.02 6.04 1.40
N GLY A 120 0.30 7.14 0.71
CA GLY A 120 0.15 7.29 -0.74
C GLY A 120 0.98 6.27 -1.52
N SER A 121 2.13 5.84 -0.98
CA SER A 121 2.95 4.76 -1.54
C SER A 121 2.24 3.41 -1.48
N SER A 122 1.56 3.09 -0.38
CA SER A 122 0.75 1.87 -0.24
C SER A 122 -0.44 1.88 -1.19
N ILE A 123 -1.14 3.02 -1.30
CA ILE A 123 -2.25 3.21 -2.26
C ILE A 123 -1.74 3.00 -3.68
N LYS A 124 -0.64 3.69 -4.06
CA LYS A 124 -0.03 3.54 -5.37
C LYS A 124 0.37 2.09 -5.65
N GLY A 125 0.90 1.38 -4.66
CA GLY A 125 1.28 -0.02 -4.78
C GLY A 125 0.10 -0.94 -5.11
N VAL A 126 -1.01 -0.78 -4.39
CA VAL A 126 -2.24 -1.56 -4.64
C VAL A 126 -2.84 -1.23 -6.00
N VAL A 127 -3.00 0.05 -6.34
CA VAL A 127 -3.57 0.43 -7.65
C VAL A 127 -2.65 0.03 -8.81
N ARG A 128 -1.33 0.10 -8.62
CA ARG A 128 -0.36 -0.45 -9.59
C ARG A 128 -0.56 -1.95 -9.77
N ARG A 129 -0.70 -2.70 -8.67
CA ARG A 129 -0.91 -4.15 -8.73
C ARG A 129 -2.21 -4.50 -9.47
N ALA A 130 -3.29 -3.76 -9.23
CA ALA A 130 -4.53 -3.89 -10.00
C ALA A 130 -4.31 -3.59 -11.48
N ALA A 131 -3.57 -2.53 -11.82
CA ALA A 131 -3.23 -2.23 -13.20
C ALA A 131 -2.36 -3.33 -13.85
N GLU A 132 -1.45 -3.96 -13.10
CA GLU A 132 -0.69 -5.12 -13.57
C GLU A 132 -1.59 -6.32 -13.86
N GLU A 133 -2.57 -6.63 -13.01
CA GLU A 133 -3.55 -7.69 -13.25
C GLU A 133 -4.41 -7.39 -14.48
N LEU A 134 -4.91 -6.17 -14.59
CA LEU A 134 -5.69 -5.71 -15.75
C LEU A 134 -4.87 -5.77 -17.05
N VAL A 135 -3.58 -5.43 -17.03
CA VAL A 135 -2.74 -5.50 -18.25
C VAL A 135 -2.44 -6.95 -18.62
N LEU A 136 -2.10 -7.79 -17.63
CA LEU A 136 -1.46 -9.08 -17.87
C LEU A 136 -2.45 -10.24 -17.91
N LEU A 137 -3.57 -10.15 -17.21
CA LEU A 137 -4.51 -11.25 -16.98
C LEU A 137 -5.90 -11.00 -17.57
N ASP A 138 -6.23 -9.76 -17.92
CA ASP A 138 -7.49 -9.40 -18.57
C ASP A 138 -7.26 -8.97 -20.03
N ASP A 139 -7.64 -9.84 -20.97
CA ASP A 139 -7.52 -9.59 -22.40
C ASP A 139 -8.47 -8.48 -22.91
N GLY A 140 -9.53 -8.15 -22.17
CA GLY A 140 -10.51 -7.11 -22.49
C GLY A 140 -10.14 -5.71 -21.97
N SER A 141 -9.05 -5.61 -21.21
CA SER A 141 -8.64 -4.37 -20.56
C SER A 141 -8.19 -3.30 -21.56
N ALA A 142 -8.53 -2.04 -21.26
CA ALA A 142 -8.05 -0.88 -22.00
C ALA A 142 -6.57 -0.53 -21.72
N TRP A 143 -5.94 -1.22 -20.75
CA TRP A 143 -4.58 -0.96 -20.34
C TRP A 143 -3.54 -1.61 -21.27
N SER A 144 -2.42 -0.93 -21.46
CA SER A 144 -1.20 -1.52 -22.03
C SER A 144 -0.02 -1.44 -21.06
N LEU A 145 1.04 -2.23 -21.31
CA LEU A 145 2.30 -2.13 -20.57
C LEU A 145 2.91 -0.71 -20.65
N ALA A 146 2.73 -0.03 -21.78
CA ALA A 146 3.20 1.34 -21.92
C ALA A 146 2.47 2.28 -20.96
N ASP A 147 1.15 2.17 -20.85
CA ASP A 147 0.35 3.00 -19.93
C ASP A 147 0.75 2.74 -18.48
N LEU A 148 0.90 1.47 -18.11
CA LEU A 148 1.33 1.06 -16.77
C LEU A 148 2.66 1.72 -16.38
N TRP A 149 3.70 1.59 -17.21
CA TRP A 149 5.02 2.12 -16.86
C TRP A 149 5.09 3.64 -16.97
N LEU A 150 4.43 4.25 -17.95
CA LEU A 150 4.37 5.71 -18.06
C LEU A 150 3.68 6.34 -16.85
N LEU A 151 2.59 5.73 -16.34
CA LEU A 151 1.81 6.25 -15.24
C LEU A 151 2.42 5.93 -13.86
N PHE A 152 2.83 4.68 -13.61
CA PHE A 152 3.29 4.24 -12.30
C PHE A 152 4.81 4.26 -12.12
N GLY A 153 5.57 4.14 -13.21
CA GLY A 153 7.02 3.93 -13.18
C GLY A 153 7.40 2.51 -13.58
N PHE A 154 8.66 2.34 -14.00
CA PHE A 154 9.22 1.00 -14.21
C PHE A 154 9.64 0.40 -12.87
N ASP A 155 9.30 -0.87 -12.63
CA ASP A 155 9.74 -1.61 -11.44
C ASP A 155 10.51 -2.84 -11.88
N ALA A 156 11.82 -2.81 -11.62
CA ALA A 156 12.71 -3.91 -11.92
C ALA A 156 12.37 -5.17 -11.10
N GLY A 157 11.68 -5.04 -9.95
CA GLY A 157 11.33 -6.15 -9.06
C GLY A 157 9.99 -6.82 -9.35
N SER A 158 9.28 -6.46 -10.42
CA SER A 158 7.96 -7.03 -10.68
C SER A 158 8.00 -8.56 -10.90
N ARG A 159 7.08 -9.29 -10.25
CA ARG A 159 7.06 -10.76 -10.20
C ARG A 159 6.95 -11.45 -11.56
N TYR A 160 6.37 -10.77 -12.56
CA TYR A 160 6.20 -11.32 -13.91
C TYR A 160 7.51 -11.36 -14.73
N PHE A 161 8.60 -10.76 -14.24
CA PHE A 161 9.93 -10.87 -14.85
C PHE A 161 10.73 -12.08 -14.33
N ASP A 162 10.36 -12.64 -13.18
CA ASP A 162 11.14 -13.68 -12.52
C ASP A 162 10.91 -15.05 -13.16
N ARG A 163 11.75 -15.38 -14.15
CA ARG A 163 11.79 -16.70 -14.78
C ARG A 163 12.62 -17.66 -13.92
N PRO A 164 12.05 -18.79 -13.45
CA PRO A 164 12.83 -19.75 -12.68
C PRO A 164 13.92 -20.39 -13.55
N PRO A 165 15.12 -20.65 -12.99
CA PRO A 165 16.20 -21.32 -13.71
C PRO A 165 15.90 -22.79 -14.02
N ASP A 166 15.02 -23.43 -13.23
CA ASP A 166 14.58 -24.80 -13.43
C ASP A 166 13.07 -24.86 -13.74
N ARG A 167 12.71 -25.53 -14.84
CA ARG A 167 11.32 -25.73 -15.29
C ARG A 167 10.58 -26.81 -14.47
N SER A 168 11.27 -27.50 -13.55
CA SER A 168 10.73 -28.62 -12.77
C SER A 168 9.80 -28.22 -11.61
N VAL A 169 9.87 -26.97 -11.13
CA VAL A 169 8.97 -26.45 -10.10
C VAL A 169 7.74 -25.86 -10.77
N ALA A 170 6.66 -26.64 -10.83
CA ALA A 170 5.37 -26.19 -11.33
C ALA A 170 4.75 -25.18 -10.36
N ASP A 171 4.93 -23.89 -10.63
CA ASP A 171 4.19 -22.77 -10.02
C ASP A 171 3.19 -22.24 -11.08
N PRO A 172 1.94 -22.74 -11.09
CA PRO A 172 0.96 -22.39 -12.13
C PRO A 172 0.63 -20.91 -12.15
N GLU A 173 0.59 -20.26 -10.98
CA GLU A 173 0.33 -18.84 -10.85
C GLU A 173 1.45 -18.04 -11.52
N ARG A 174 2.71 -18.32 -11.16
CA ARG A 174 3.86 -17.64 -11.79
C ARG A 174 3.91 -17.83 -13.30
N GLN A 175 3.61 -19.04 -13.79
CA GLN A 175 3.54 -19.28 -15.23
C GLN A 175 2.43 -18.47 -15.91
N MET A 176 1.29 -18.28 -15.25
CA MET A 176 0.22 -17.41 -15.73
C MET A 176 0.71 -15.97 -15.89
N TRP A 177 1.41 -15.44 -14.89
CA TRP A 177 2.00 -14.09 -14.94
C TRP A 177 3.03 -13.91 -16.06
N ILE A 178 3.90 -14.90 -16.27
CA ILE A 178 4.90 -14.88 -17.35
C ILE A 178 4.21 -14.88 -18.72
N ARG A 179 3.21 -15.75 -18.93
CA ARG A 179 2.45 -15.81 -20.19
C ARG A 179 1.70 -14.51 -20.45
N GLY A 180 1.08 -13.94 -19.41
CA GLY A 180 0.40 -12.65 -19.48
C GLY A 180 1.35 -11.53 -19.91
N TYR A 181 2.58 -11.53 -19.38
CA TYR A 181 3.62 -10.59 -19.79
C TYR A 181 4.01 -10.75 -21.26
N GLU A 182 4.30 -11.97 -21.72
CA GLU A 182 4.63 -12.25 -23.11
C GLU A 182 3.51 -11.80 -24.06
N ALA A 183 2.25 -12.14 -23.73
CA ALA A 183 1.09 -11.70 -24.50
C ALA A 183 0.94 -10.17 -24.51
N ALA A 184 1.16 -9.49 -23.38
CA ALA A 184 1.11 -8.03 -23.30
C ALA A 184 2.21 -7.35 -24.12
N VAL A 185 3.43 -7.91 -24.17
CA VAL A 185 4.52 -7.43 -25.02
C VAL A 185 4.17 -7.59 -26.50
N HIS A 186 3.57 -8.71 -26.89
CA HIS A 186 3.12 -8.91 -28.27
C HIS A 186 1.99 -7.95 -28.67
N ARG A 187 1.12 -7.55 -27.74
CA ARG A 187 0.04 -6.56 -27.98
C ARG A 187 0.54 -5.11 -28.13
N LEU A 188 1.77 -4.80 -27.73
CA LEU A 188 2.30 -3.43 -27.86
C LEU A 188 2.34 -2.97 -29.32
N ARG A 189 1.75 -1.81 -29.59
CA ARG A 189 1.75 -1.17 -30.91
C ARG A 189 3.04 -0.38 -31.15
N PRO A 190 3.43 -0.11 -32.41
CA PRO A 190 4.61 0.69 -32.74
C PRO A 190 4.65 2.05 -32.03
N GLU A 191 3.52 2.77 -31.96
CA GLU A 191 3.45 4.04 -31.24
C GLU A 191 3.76 3.89 -29.74
N GLN A 192 3.34 2.80 -29.11
CA GLN A 192 3.59 2.53 -27.70
C GLN A 192 5.05 2.16 -27.45
N LEU A 193 5.66 1.39 -28.35
CA LEU A 193 7.10 1.10 -28.30
C LEU A 193 7.94 2.37 -28.42
N ARG A 194 7.53 3.31 -29.28
CA ARG A 194 8.20 4.60 -29.43
C ARG A 194 8.12 5.44 -28.16
N LEU A 195 6.99 5.42 -27.46
CA LEU A 195 6.87 6.08 -26.15
C LEU A 195 7.76 5.44 -25.09
N LEU A 196 8.05 4.15 -25.20
CA LEU A 196 8.92 3.41 -24.30
C LEU A 196 10.41 3.54 -24.64
N GLU A 197 10.77 3.96 -25.86
CA GLU A 197 12.17 4.09 -26.27
C GLU A 197 13.02 4.91 -25.29
N PRO A 198 12.58 6.09 -24.79
CA PRO A 198 13.37 6.86 -23.82
C PRO A 198 13.60 6.12 -22.50
N LEU A 199 12.67 5.25 -22.07
CA LEU A 199 12.80 4.45 -20.83
C LEU A 199 13.92 3.42 -20.95
N PHE A 200 13.97 2.74 -22.10
CA PHE A 200 14.89 1.63 -22.33
C PHE A 200 16.20 2.07 -22.99
N ALA A 201 16.34 3.33 -23.40
CA ALA A 201 17.50 3.83 -24.13
C ALA A 201 18.84 3.54 -23.43
N SER A 202 18.91 3.71 -22.11
CA SER A 202 20.14 3.42 -21.34
C SER A 202 20.48 1.93 -21.34
N ALA A 203 19.49 1.08 -21.05
CA ALA A 203 19.66 -0.37 -20.99
C ALA A 203 19.99 -0.96 -22.37
N VAL A 204 19.28 -0.53 -23.42
CA VAL A 204 19.49 -0.98 -24.81
C VAL A 204 20.88 -0.59 -25.33
N ARG A 205 21.40 0.60 -25.01
CA ARG A 205 22.75 1.05 -25.42
C ARG A 205 23.89 0.18 -24.88
N LYS A 206 23.66 -0.58 -23.81
CA LYS A 206 24.65 -1.50 -23.23
C LYS A 206 24.58 -2.91 -23.82
N THR A 207 23.76 -3.10 -24.85
CA THR A 207 23.54 -4.37 -25.52
C THR A 207 23.81 -4.24 -27.02
N ASP A 208 23.89 -5.37 -27.73
CA ASP A 208 23.99 -5.41 -29.19
C ASP A 208 22.63 -5.24 -29.91
N LEU A 209 21.59 -4.82 -29.18
CA LEU A 209 20.25 -4.64 -29.74
C LEU A 209 20.19 -3.34 -30.59
N PRO A 210 19.40 -3.32 -31.68
CA PRO A 210 19.24 -2.12 -32.50
C PRO A 210 18.60 -0.98 -31.67
N PRO A 211 18.80 0.29 -32.04
CA PRO A 211 18.07 1.40 -31.42
C PRO A 211 16.59 1.43 -31.87
N GLY A 212 15.79 2.30 -31.24
CA GLY A 212 14.40 2.50 -31.62
C GLY A 212 13.44 1.39 -31.19
N GLU A 213 12.26 1.38 -31.81
CA GLU A 213 11.15 0.47 -31.49
C GLU A 213 11.53 -1.02 -31.56
N ALA A 214 12.34 -1.39 -32.56
CA ALA A 214 12.82 -2.77 -32.74
C ALA A 214 13.71 -3.20 -31.56
N GLY A 215 14.58 -2.30 -31.09
CA GLY A 215 15.42 -2.51 -29.92
C GLY A 215 14.60 -2.75 -28.66
N VAL A 216 13.65 -1.87 -28.41
CA VAL A 216 12.76 -1.96 -27.25
C VAL A 216 11.99 -3.29 -27.27
N ARG A 217 11.40 -3.67 -28.41
CA ARG A 217 10.68 -4.94 -28.53
C ARG A 217 11.57 -6.13 -28.22
N LEU A 218 12.73 -6.22 -28.87
CA LEU A 218 13.67 -7.32 -28.65
C LEU A 218 14.19 -7.35 -27.21
N ALA A 219 14.35 -6.19 -26.57
CA ALA A 219 14.78 -6.11 -25.19
C ALA A 219 13.69 -6.63 -24.23
N LEU A 220 12.43 -6.28 -24.46
CA LEU A 220 11.30 -6.79 -23.69
C LEU A 220 11.14 -8.30 -23.85
N GLU A 221 11.27 -8.82 -25.06
CA GLU A 221 11.14 -10.25 -25.34
C GLU A 221 12.31 -11.07 -24.79
N ASN A 222 13.53 -10.58 -24.92
CA ASN A 222 14.74 -11.39 -24.71
C ASN A 222 15.60 -10.98 -23.50
N ARG A 223 15.40 -9.79 -22.93
CA ARG A 223 16.26 -9.26 -21.85
C ARG A 223 15.50 -8.88 -20.58
N ALA A 224 14.17 -8.80 -20.61
CA ALA A 224 13.39 -8.40 -19.44
C ALA A 224 13.54 -9.33 -18.21
N HIS A 225 13.96 -10.58 -18.40
CA HIS A 225 14.25 -11.50 -17.29
C HIS A 225 15.61 -11.24 -16.62
N ASP A 226 16.54 -10.58 -17.32
CA ASP A 226 17.87 -10.24 -16.82
C ASP A 226 17.76 -9.10 -15.80
N GLY A 227 18.12 -9.38 -14.55
CA GLY A 227 18.11 -8.40 -13.47
C GLY A 227 19.06 -7.22 -13.71
N SER A 228 20.20 -7.45 -14.37
CA SER A 228 21.16 -6.38 -14.67
C SER A 228 20.63 -5.43 -15.72
N PHE A 229 19.96 -5.97 -16.76
CA PHE A 229 19.26 -5.18 -17.77
C PHE A 229 18.14 -4.34 -17.14
N ARG A 230 17.30 -4.96 -16.29
CA ARG A 230 16.20 -4.25 -15.60
C ARG A 230 16.70 -3.13 -14.70
N ALA A 231 17.84 -3.33 -14.02
CA ALA A 231 18.42 -2.33 -13.14
C ALA A 231 18.84 -1.05 -13.88
N ASP A 232 19.11 -1.13 -15.18
CA ASP A 232 19.48 0.01 -16.03
C ASP A 232 18.28 0.75 -16.63
N VAL A 233 17.06 0.28 -16.40
CA VAL A 233 15.82 0.93 -16.82
C VAL A 233 15.33 1.81 -15.68
N HIS A 234 15.39 3.11 -15.87
CA HIS A 234 14.97 4.09 -14.87
C HIS A 234 13.85 4.95 -15.41
N TRP A 235 12.68 4.85 -14.78
CA TRP A 235 11.55 5.70 -15.11
C TRP A 235 10.73 6.07 -13.89
N ARG A 236 10.52 7.38 -13.73
CA ARG A 236 9.58 7.91 -12.74
C ARG A 236 8.20 8.05 -13.39
N GLY A 237 7.22 7.33 -12.84
CA GLY A 237 5.83 7.42 -13.28
C GLY A 237 5.25 8.83 -13.14
N ALA A 238 4.30 9.16 -14.02
CA ALA A 238 3.64 10.46 -14.07
C ALA A 238 2.69 10.72 -12.90
N LEU A 239 2.21 9.68 -12.20
CA LEU A 239 1.20 9.82 -11.14
C LEU A 239 1.81 9.93 -9.74
N ALA A 240 1.33 10.94 -9.00
CA ALA A 240 1.52 11.09 -7.56
C ALA A 240 0.22 10.76 -6.83
N PHE A 241 0.29 9.83 -5.88
CA PHE A 241 -0.81 9.44 -5.00
C PHE A 241 -0.58 10.09 -3.64
N TRP A 242 -1.58 10.79 -3.13
CA TRP A 242 -1.51 11.40 -1.81
C TRP A 242 -1.90 10.40 -0.72
N ASP A 243 -1.44 10.67 0.50
CA ASP A 243 -1.89 9.96 1.68
C ASP A 243 -3.40 10.13 1.87
N ALA A 244 -4.07 9.12 2.40
CA ALA A 244 -5.50 9.17 2.71
C ALA A 244 -5.74 9.13 4.22
N PHE A 245 -6.68 9.95 4.71
CA PHE A 245 -7.02 10.05 6.12
C PHE A 245 -8.44 9.51 6.37
N PRO A 246 -8.61 8.44 7.16
CA PRO A 246 -9.90 7.81 7.41
C PRO A 246 -10.85 8.71 8.18
N ILE A 247 -12.04 8.94 7.65
CA ILE A 247 -13.15 9.54 8.39
C ILE A 247 -13.92 8.41 9.05
N VAL A 248 -13.64 8.17 10.33
CA VAL A 248 -14.30 7.16 11.15
C VAL A 248 -15.74 7.60 11.49
N PRO A 249 -16.75 6.71 11.38
CA PRO A 249 -18.14 7.05 11.71
C PRO A 249 -18.31 7.64 13.11
N GLN A 250 -19.32 8.50 13.28
CA GLN A 250 -19.61 9.09 14.59
C GLN A 250 -20.01 8.01 15.59
N GLY A 251 -19.43 8.05 16.80
CA GLY A 251 -19.66 7.02 17.82
C GLY A 251 -18.82 5.74 17.66
N ALA A 252 -18.19 5.52 16.50
CA ALA A 252 -17.25 4.42 16.28
C ALA A 252 -15.82 4.80 16.70
N GLY A 253 -15.02 3.81 17.09
CA GLY A 253 -13.59 3.93 17.39
C GLY A 253 -12.75 3.12 16.40
N LEU A 254 -11.44 3.04 16.65
CA LEU A 254 -10.61 2.00 16.06
C LEU A 254 -11.00 0.63 16.62
N GLU A 255 -10.81 -0.44 15.86
CA GLU A 255 -11.24 -1.77 16.25
C GLU A 255 -10.07 -2.67 16.66
N ARG A 256 -10.38 -3.67 17.49
CA ARG A 256 -9.48 -4.79 17.78
C ARG A 256 -9.84 -5.92 16.82
N GLU A 257 -8.94 -6.21 15.91
CA GLU A 257 -9.09 -7.34 15.01
C GLU A 257 -8.16 -8.48 15.43
N MET A 258 -8.59 -9.72 15.19
CA MET A 258 -7.88 -10.92 15.65
C MET A 258 -7.48 -11.76 14.46
N LEU A 259 -6.19 -12.09 14.34
CA LEU A 259 -5.70 -13.04 13.35
C LEU A 259 -5.21 -14.30 14.06
N ASN A 260 -5.76 -15.44 13.67
CA ASN A 260 -5.32 -16.74 14.15
C ASN A 260 -4.26 -17.29 13.20
N VAL A 261 -3.02 -17.44 13.67
CA VAL A 261 -1.98 -18.10 12.88
C VAL A 261 -2.02 -19.60 13.17
N HIS A 262 -2.27 -20.41 12.14
CA HIS A 262 -2.40 -21.86 12.28
C HIS A 262 -1.04 -22.62 12.33
N TYR A 263 0.04 -22.04 11.77
CA TYR A 263 1.31 -22.78 11.57
C TYR A 263 2.57 -22.05 12.10
N GLN A 264 2.49 -21.34 13.22
CA GLN A 264 3.66 -20.64 13.79
C GLN A 264 4.85 -21.56 14.06
N GLU A 265 4.62 -22.79 14.52
CA GLU A 265 5.70 -23.74 14.84
C GLU A 265 6.43 -24.23 13.60
N TYR A 266 5.74 -24.32 12.46
CA TYR A 266 6.34 -24.66 11.17
C TYR A 266 7.17 -23.49 10.64
N TYR A 267 6.58 -22.29 10.55
CA TYR A 267 7.28 -21.09 10.08
C TYR A 267 8.45 -20.69 11.00
N GLY A 268 8.33 -20.94 12.30
CA GLY A 268 9.38 -20.72 13.28
C GLY A 268 10.45 -21.82 13.32
N GLY A 269 10.40 -22.81 12.42
CA GLY A 269 11.37 -23.90 12.30
C GLY A 269 11.36 -24.91 13.45
N ARG A 270 10.33 -24.90 14.32
CA ARG A 270 10.18 -25.83 15.45
C ARG A 270 9.50 -27.14 15.06
N ARG A 271 8.83 -27.19 13.91
CA ARG A 271 8.28 -28.40 13.29
C ARG A 271 8.74 -28.51 11.83
N ALA A 272 9.06 -29.73 11.41
CA ALA A 272 9.50 -30.03 10.05
C ALA A 272 8.36 -30.03 9.01
N TRP A 273 7.12 -30.21 9.46
CA TRP A 273 5.93 -30.31 8.59
C TRP A 273 4.78 -29.48 9.17
N PRO A 274 4.00 -28.77 8.33
CA PRO A 274 2.80 -28.05 8.77
C PRO A 274 1.70 -29.07 9.07
N SER A 275 1.07 -28.95 10.24
CA SER A 275 -0.01 -29.84 10.66
C SER A 275 -1.11 -29.03 11.36
N ASP A 276 -2.37 -29.41 11.12
CA ASP A 276 -3.57 -28.66 11.57
C ASP A 276 -3.89 -28.83 13.06
N ASP A 277 -3.05 -29.56 13.80
CA ASP A 277 -3.17 -29.80 15.24
C ASP A 277 -2.47 -28.72 16.10
N GLY A 278 -1.88 -27.70 15.46
CA GLY A 278 -1.23 -26.58 16.14
C GLY A 278 -2.19 -25.76 17.00
N LYS A 279 -1.73 -25.31 18.18
CA LYS A 279 -2.50 -24.36 19.00
C LYS A 279 -2.68 -23.04 18.26
N LEU A 280 -3.92 -22.56 18.18
CA LEU A 280 -4.22 -21.22 17.69
C LEU A 280 -3.64 -20.19 18.65
N ASN A 281 -2.78 -19.31 18.14
CA ASN A 281 -2.29 -18.14 18.87
C ASN A 281 -2.97 -16.90 18.29
N PRO A 282 -4.07 -16.42 18.89
CA PRO A 282 -4.76 -15.22 18.43
C PRO A 282 -3.86 -13.99 18.61
N ILE A 283 -3.54 -13.33 17.51
CA ILE A 283 -2.81 -12.07 17.50
C ILE A 283 -3.82 -10.96 17.29
N GLU A 284 -4.04 -10.17 18.34
CA GLU A 284 -4.86 -8.97 18.26
C GLU A 284 -4.04 -7.78 17.74
N TYR A 285 -4.65 -7.00 16.86
CA TYR A 285 -4.10 -5.77 16.29
C TYR A 285 -5.16 -4.69 16.15
N LEU A 286 -4.70 -3.45 16.00
CA LEU A 286 -5.54 -2.28 15.81
C LEU A 286 -5.94 -2.17 14.33
N ALA A 287 -7.20 -1.90 14.06
CA ALA A 287 -7.74 -1.75 12.72
C ALA A 287 -8.61 -0.48 12.61
N ILE A 288 -8.75 0.04 11.39
CA ILE A 288 -9.75 1.06 11.07
C ILE A 288 -11.07 0.33 10.87
N PRO A 289 -12.19 0.79 11.47
CA PRO A 289 -13.46 0.08 11.40
C PRO A 289 -14.03 0.08 9.99
N ALA A 290 -14.89 -0.91 9.71
CA ALA A 290 -15.82 -0.86 8.60
C ALA A 290 -16.68 0.42 8.65
N GLY A 291 -17.09 0.90 7.47
CA GLY A 291 -17.82 2.16 7.31
C GLY A 291 -16.92 3.42 7.34
N ALA A 292 -15.61 3.30 7.56
CA ALA A 292 -14.70 4.43 7.43
C ALA A 292 -14.61 4.92 5.98
N GLU A 293 -14.77 6.23 5.77
CA GLU A 293 -14.65 6.86 4.46
C GLU A 293 -13.19 7.27 4.19
N PHE A 294 -12.72 7.01 2.97
CA PHE A 294 -11.43 7.45 2.45
C PHE A 294 -11.60 8.32 1.23
N ARG A 295 -10.83 9.39 1.18
CA ARG A 295 -10.71 10.25 0.00
C ARG A 295 -9.33 10.03 -0.60
N PHE A 296 -9.31 9.46 -1.79
CA PHE A 296 -8.11 9.25 -2.57
C PHE A 296 -7.92 10.41 -3.53
N HIS A 297 -6.68 10.89 -3.63
CA HIS A 297 -6.29 11.96 -4.51
C HIS A 297 -5.08 11.53 -5.35
N VAL A 298 -5.22 11.65 -6.67
CA VAL A 298 -4.16 11.34 -7.63
C VAL A 298 -3.93 12.55 -8.52
N VAL A 299 -2.67 12.94 -8.66
CA VAL A 299 -2.24 14.08 -9.47
C VAL A 299 -1.29 13.61 -10.57
N HIS A 300 -1.55 14.07 -11.79
CA HIS A 300 -0.66 13.90 -12.93
C HIS A 300 0.44 14.97 -12.90
N THR A 301 1.66 14.56 -12.55
CA THR A 301 2.81 15.47 -12.32
C THR A 301 3.59 15.82 -13.59
N GLN A 302 3.29 15.18 -14.72
CA GLN A 302 4.00 15.38 -15.99
C GLN A 302 3.04 15.64 -17.17
N PRO A 303 2.12 16.62 -17.07
CA PRO A 303 1.01 16.78 -18.03
C PRO A 303 1.44 17.07 -19.47
N ALA A 304 2.68 17.49 -19.71
CA ALA A 304 3.26 17.68 -21.05
C ALA A 304 4.25 16.55 -21.45
N GLY A 305 4.32 15.48 -20.66
CA GLY A 305 5.23 14.35 -20.87
C GLY A 305 4.68 13.27 -21.79
N ALA A 306 5.36 12.14 -21.86
CA ALA A 306 4.97 10.99 -22.70
C ALA A 306 3.57 10.44 -22.37
N ALA A 307 3.05 10.68 -21.15
CA ALA A 307 1.71 10.26 -20.73
C ALA A 307 0.60 11.29 -21.04
N ALA A 308 0.91 12.46 -21.62
CA ALA A 308 -0.02 13.58 -21.77
C ALA A 308 -1.31 13.24 -22.54
N HIS A 309 -1.22 12.35 -23.52
CA HIS A 309 -2.33 11.96 -24.40
C HIS A 309 -3.14 10.77 -23.84
N LEU A 310 -2.72 10.20 -22.72
CA LEU A 310 -3.41 9.05 -22.14
C LEU A 310 -4.71 9.49 -21.48
N ALA A 311 -5.76 8.69 -21.68
CA ALA A 311 -7.00 8.78 -20.91
C ALA A 311 -6.80 8.24 -19.47
N TRP A 312 -5.77 8.75 -18.79
CA TRP A 312 -5.22 8.18 -17.57
C TRP A 312 -6.24 8.12 -16.43
N LYS A 313 -7.18 9.05 -16.37
CA LYS A 313 -8.23 9.04 -15.34
C LYS A 313 -9.10 7.80 -15.42
N GLY A 314 -9.57 7.45 -16.63
CA GLY A 314 -10.41 6.27 -16.84
C GLY A 314 -9.66 4.97 -16.55
N LEU A 315 -8.37 4.92 -16.94
CA LEU A 315 -7.48 3.81 -16.61
C LEU A 315 -7.32 3.67 -15.08
N VAL A 316 -6.95 4.75 -14.39
CA VAL A 316 -6.76 4.73 -12.92
C VAL A 316 -8.07 4.41 -12.19
N GLN A 317 -9.21 4.91 -12.67
CA GLN A 317 -10.53 4.56 -12.14
C GLN A 317 -10.81 3.05 -12.27
N SER A 318 -10.53 2.44 -13.42
CA SER A 318 -10.72 0.98 -13.57
C SER A 318 -9.79 0.20 -12.66
N ALA A 319 -8.54 0.64 -12.47
CA ALA A 319 -7.62 0.03 -11.52
C ALA A 319 -8.07 0.21 -10.06
N PHE A 320 -8.66 1.35 -9.69
CA PHE A 320 -9.27 1.52 -8.36
C PHE A 320 -10.45 0.57 -8.14
N SER A 321 -11.33 0.43 -9.12
CA SER A 321 -12.46 -0.50 -9.06
C SER A 321 -11.99 -1.94 -8.90
N HIS A 322 -11.03 -2.37 -9.73
CA HIS A 322 -10.44 -3.71 -9.63
C HIS A 322 -9.74 -3.93 -8.28
N ALA A 323 -8.99 -2.94 -7.80
CA ALA A 323 -8.35 -3.01 -6.48
C ALA A 323 -9.37 -3.16 -5.34
N ALA A 324 -10.45 -2.38 -5.37
CA ALA A 324 -11.48 -2.40 -4.34
C ALA A 324 -12.24 -3.74 -4.33
N GLU A 325 -12.46 -4.36 -5.49
CA GLU A 325 -13.23 -5.60 -5.60
C GLU A 325 -12.38 -6.86 -5.34
N TRP A 326 -11.14 -6.90 -5.81
CA TRP A 326 -10.34 -8.14 -5.87
C TRP A 326 -9.07 -8.15 -5.02
N LEU A 327 -8.51 -6.97 -4.69
CA LEU A 327 -7.23 -6.89 -4.00
C LEU A 327 -7.30 -6.40 -2.57
N GLY A 328 -8.25 -5.52 -2.24
CA GLY A 328 -8.31 -4.79 -0.98
C GLY A 328 -7.21 -3.72 -0.82
N PHE A 329 -7.41 -2.81 0.13
CA PHE A 329 -6.41 -1.80 0.51
C PHE A 329 -5.87 -2.07 1.92
N GLY A 330 -4.55 -1.98 2.10
CA GLY A 330 -3.90 -2.21 3.41
C GLY A 330 -3.15 -3.54 3.46
N ALA A 331 -2.85 -4.02 4.68
CA ALA A 331 -2.23 -5.32 4.87
C ALA A 331 -3.28 -6.40 5.15
N LYS A 332 -2.95 -7.66 4.83
CA LYS A 332 -3.78 -8.86 5.09
C LYS A 332 -5.06 -8.97 4.24
N THR A 333 -5.01 -8.50 3.00
CA THR A 333 -6.14 -8.60 2.06
C THR A 333 -6.45 -10.03 1.58
N SER A 334 -5.63 -11.01 1.94
CA SER A 334 -5.90 -12.43 1.69
C SER A 334 -6.96 -13.04 2.60
N THR A 335 -7.38 -12.33 3.65
CA THR A 335 -8.40 -12.79 4.62
C THR A 335 -9.70 -12.00 4.57
N GLY A 336 -9.82 -11.05 3.64
CA GLY A 336 -10.93 -10.12 3.49
C GLY A 336 -10.64 -9.08 2.42
#